data_AF-A0A3B9ZU24-F1
#
_entry.id   AF-A0A3B9ZU24-F1
#
_cell.length_a   1.000
_cell.length_b   1.000
_cell.length_c   1.000
_cell.angle_alpha   90.00
_cell.angle_beta   90.00
_cell.angle_gamma   90.00
#
_symmetry.space_group_name_H-M   'P 1'
#
loop_
_entity.id
_entity.type
_entity.pdbx_description
1 polymer ?
#
loop_
_entity_poly.entity_id
_entity_poly.type
_entity_poly.pdbx_seq_one_letter_code
_entity_poly.pdbx_strand_id
1 'polypeptide(L)'
;MKTPTNNSVITGVQSLGWAFIALIEGVILYGWVVVEGLVEPEVISGSTGLFLYGIVNAICCFFIVFYCPRSVWFVPFIINTFLIALTFWEPHFWNTSLWVPVCSGWALCIVSSIAGALAGDKTTISPHRLERIGFIVTHYFPRTISFISHQKGTTDRSL
;
A
#
# COMPACT_ATOMS: atom_id res chain seq x y z
N MET A 1 20.88 17.93 26.70
CA MET A 1 19.73 17.81 25.78
C MET A 1 20.24 17.13 24.51
N LYS A 2 20.05 15.81 24.35
CA LYS A 2 20.51 15.07 23.16
C LYS A 2 19.40 15.13 22.12
N THR A 3 19.60 15.88 21.04
CA THR A 3 18.70 15.95 19.88
C THR A 3 18.74 14.65 19.09
N PRO A 4 17.70 13.80 19.11
CA PRO A 4 17.65 12.56 18.35
C PRO A 4 16.81 12.82 17.09
N THR A 5 17.37 13.49 16.09
CA THR A 5 16.58 13.94 14.92
C THR A 5 17.44 14.04 13.67
N ASN A 6 17.85 12.90 13.10
CA ASN A 6 18.32 12.91 11.70
C ASN A 6 17.97 11.61 10.97
N ASN A 7 18.15 10.46 11.62
CA ASN A 7 17.98 9.16 10.97
C ASN A 7 16.52 8.87 10.56
N SER A 8 15.53 9.43 11.26
CA SER A 8 14.10 9.27 10.91
C SER A 8 13.66 10.10 9.70
N VAL A 9 14.34 11.22 9.44
CA VAL A 9 14.03 12.11 8.30
C VAL A 9 14.65 11.52 7.04
N ILE A 10 15.90 11.05 7.13
CA ILE A 10 16.64 10.43 6.02
C ILE A 10 15.90 9.18 5.50
N THR A 11 15.39 8.32 6.39
CA THR A 11 14.61 7.13 6.01
C THR A 11 13.27 7.47 5.37
N GLY A 12 12.59 8.54 5.83
CA GLY A 12 11.37 9.05 5.20
C GLY A 12 11.63 9.55 3.77
N VAL A 13 12.67 10.36 3.56
CA VAL A 13 13.06 10.88 2.24
C VAL A 13 13.45 9.75 1.28
N GLN A 14 14.13 8.71 1.77
CA GLN A 14 14.44 7.53 0.95
C GLN A 14 13.17 6.80 0.47
N SER A 15 12.20 6.58 1.36
CA SER A 15 10.94 5.92 0.97
C SER A 15 10.09 6.76 0.01
N LEU A 16 10.19 8.09 0.08
CA LEU A 16 9.57 8.99 -0.88
C LEU A 16 10.22 8.82 -2.28
N GLY A 17 11.54 8.74 -2.34
CA GLY A 17 12.27 8.51 -3.59
C GLY A 17 11.88 7.20 -4.27
N TRP A 18 11.80 6.11 -3.52
CA TRP A 18 11.36 4.81 -4.04
C TRP A 18 9.91 4.84 -4.55
N ALA A 19 9.02 5.57 -3.88
CA ALA A 19 7.63 5.71 -4.32
C ALA A 19 7.51 6.48 -5.65
N PHE A 20 8.32 7.53 -5.85
CA PHE A 20 8.34 8.25 -7.13
C PHE A 20 8.93 7.42 -8.28
N ILE A 21 9.99 6.65 -8.01
CA ILE A 21 10.57 5.74 -9.02
C ILE A 21 9.53 4.69 -9.42
N ALA A 22 8.86 4.06 -8.43
CA ALA A 22 7.80 3.08 -8.68
C ALA A 22 6.63 3.70 -9.47
N LEU A 23 6.28 4.96 -9.20
CA LEU A 23 5.26 5.67 -9.95
C LEU A 23 5.68 5.89 -11.42
N ILE A 24 6.93 6.33 -11.66
CA ILE A 24 7.44 6.54 -13.02
C ILE A 24 7.49 5.22 -13.79
N GLU A 25 8.04 4.17 -13.17
CA GLU A 25 8.06 2.82 -13.74
C GLU A 25 6.64 2.33 -14.06
N GLY A 26 5.69 2.54 -13.14
CA GLY A 26 4.29 2.20 -13.35
C GLY A 26 3.68 2.93 -14.55
N VAL A 27 3.92 4.24 -14.69
CA VAL A 27 3.41 5.01 -15.84
C VAL A 27 4.02 4.53 -17.15
N ILE A 28 5.31 4.20 -17.17
CA ILE A 28 5.99 3.66 -18.36
C ILE A 28 5.43 2.28 -18.70
N LEU A 29 5.26 1.38 -17.73
CA LEU A 29 4.67 0.06 -17.93
C LEU A 29 3.23 0.15 -18.41
N TYR A 30 2.42 1.06 -17.85
CA TYR A 30 1.06 1.30 -18.32
C TYR A 30 1.06 1.81 -19.76
N GLY A 31 1.89 2.80 -20.08
CA GLY A 31 2.07 3.30 -21.44
C GLY A 31 2.47 2.19 -22.41
N TRP A 32 3.48 1.40 -22.06
CA TRP A 32 3.97 0.35 -22.94
C TRP A 32 2.96 -0.78 -23.13
N VAL A 33 2.32 -1.25 -22.05
CA VAL A 33 1.37 -2.38 -22.10
C VAL A 33 0.02 -1.96 -22.71
N VAL A 34 -0.47 -0.76 -22.41
CA VAL A 34 -1.81 -0.30 -22.81
C VAL A 34 -1.79 0.51 -24.10
N VAL A 35 -0.76 1.32 -24.35
CA VAL A 35 -0.67 2.19 -25.54
C VAL A 35 0.05 1.49 -26.69
N GLU A 36 1.12 0.74 -26.42
CA GLU A 36 1.94 0.12 -27.48
C GLU A 36 1.74 -1.41 -27.62
N GLY A 37 1.27 -2.10 -26.57
CA GLY A 37 1.38 -3.55 -26.45
C GLY A 37 0.20 -4.42 -26.87
N LEU A 38 -1.02 -3.89 -27.09
CA LEU A 38 -2.22 -4.72 -27.30
C LEU A 38 -3.18 -4.20 -28.38
N VAL A 39 -2.62 -3.73 -29.49
CA VAL A 39 -3.37 -3.48 -30.74
C VAL A 39 -3.45 -4.79 -31.55
N GLU A 40 -4.07 -5.81 -30.96
CA GLU A 40 -4.95 -6.70 -31.71
C GLU A 40 -6.32 -6.63 -31.01
N PRO A 41 -7.38 -6.16 -31.70
CA PRO A 41 -8.46 -5.39 -31.07
C PRO A 41 -9.49 -6.18 -30.22
N GLU A 42 -9.28 -7.45 -29.87
CA GLU A 42 -10.44 -8.28 -29.47
C GLU A 42 -10.42 -9.08 -28.17
N VAL A 43 -9.35 -9.17 -27.36
CA VAL A 43 -9.41 -10.13 -26.22
C VAL A 43 -8.94 -9.62 -24.86
N ILE A 44 -8.13 -8.56 -24.78
CA ILE A 44 -7.68 -8.02 -23.48
C ILE A 44 -8.33 -6.66 -23.27
N SER A 45 -9.56 -6.70 -22.74
CA SER A 45 -10.27 -5.50 -22.31
C SER A 45 -9.36 -4.62 -21.45
N GLY A 46 -9.41 -3.29 -21.61
CA GLY A 46 -8.62 -2.34 -20.80
C GLY A 46 -8.73 -2.56 -19.28
N SER A 47 -9.77 -3.27 -18.82
CA SER A 47 -9.93 -3.73 -17.44
C SER A 47 -8.81 -4.66 -16.98
N THR A 48 -8.32 -5.57 -17.82
CA THR A 48 -7.26 -6.53 -17.44
C THR A 48 -5.91 -5.84 -17.29
N GLY A 49 -5.61 -4.87 -18.16
CA GLY A 49 -4.39 -4.05 -18.06
C GLY A 49 -4.37 -3.24 -16.76
N LEU A 50 -5.49 -2.60 -16.42
CA LEU A 50 -5.65 -1.88 -15.14
C LEU A 50 -5.53 -2.81 -13.92
N PHE A 51 -6.03 -4.05 -14.03
CA PHE A 51 -5.91 -5.03 -12.95
C PHE A 51 -4.46 -5.48 -12.72
N LEU A 52 -3.72 -5.81 -13.79
CA LEU A 52 -2.30 -6.16 -13.71
C LEU A 52 -1.47 -4.99 -13.15
N TYR A 53 -1.77 -3.77 -13.60
CA TYR A 53 -1.18 -2.55 -13.08
C TYR A 53 -1.42 -2.39 -11.57
N GLY A 54 -2.64 -2.65 -11.09
CA GLY A 54 -2.98 -2.64 -9.67
C GLY A 54 -2.19 -3.66 -8.84
N ILE A 55 -1.95 -4.87 -9.38
CA ILE A 55 -1.13 -5.90 -8.72
C ILE A 55 0.32 -5.44 -8.57
N VAL A 56 0.93 -4.93 -9.64
CA VAL A 56 2.31 -4.42 -9.62
C VAL A 56 2.45 -3.30 -8.60
N ASN A 57 1.53 -2.33 -8.63
CA ASN A 57 1.50 -1.24 -7.65
C ASN A 57 1.36 -1.75 -6.21
N ALA A 58 0.56 -2.78 -5.98
CA ALA A 58 0.40 -3.36 -4.65
C ALA A 58 1.67 -4.07 -4.17
N ILE A 59 2.40 -4.77 -5.05
CA ILE A 59 3.70 -5.36 -4.74
C ILE A 59 4.72 -4.27 -4.38
N CYS A 60 4.78 -3.19 -5.16
CA CYS A 60 5.63 -2.04 -4.84
C CYS A 60 5.27 -1.42 -3.49
N CYS A 61 3.97 -1.24 -3.22
CA CYS A 61 3.45 -0.75 -1.94
C CYS A 61 3.88 -1.64 -0.76
N PHE A 62 3.87 -2.96 -0.92
CA PHE A 62 4.37 -3.89 0.10
C PHE A 62 5.85 -3.67 0.38
N PHE A 63 6.70 -3.70 -0.65
CA PHE A 63 8.15 -3.62 -0.46
C PHE A 63 8.59 -2.27 0.11
N ILE A 64 8.06 -1.16 -0.41
CA ILE A 64 8.44 0.18 0.08
C ILE A 64 8.08 0.32 1.57
N VAL A 65 6.90 -0.13 1.97
CA VAL A 65 6.45 -0.04 3.36
C VAL A 65 7.12 -1.09 4.24
N PHE A 66 7.55 -2.23 3.69
CA PHE A 66 8.40 -3.19 4.39
C PHE A 66 9.72 -2.57 4.84
N TYR A 67 10.37 -1.76 3.99
CA TYR A 67 11.59 -1.05 4.37
C TYR A 67 11.32 0.20 5.21
N CYS A 68 10.17 0.85 5.04
CA CYS A 68 9.78 2.05 5.79
C CYS A 68 8.32 1.95 6.29
N PRO A 69 8.06 1.30 7.44
CA PRO A 69 6.70 1.05 7.93
C PRO A 69 5.92 2.33 8.27
N ARG A 70 6.62 3.44 8.55
CA ARG A 70 6.01 4.76 8.76
C ARG A 70 5.29 5.30 7.54
N SER A 71 5.59 4.75 6.37
CA SER A 71 5.14 5.23 5.07
C SER A 71 3.83 4.59 4.59
N VAL A 72 3.19 3.76 5.45
CA VAL A 72 2.01 2.95 5.14
C VAL A 72 0.83 3.74 4.54
N TRP A 73 0.65 5.01 4.92
CA TRP A 73 -0.46 5.83 4.46
C TRP A 73 -0.15 6.67 3.22
N PHE A 74 1.10 7.12 3.07
CA PHE A 74 1.44 8.00 1.94
C PHE A 74 1.84 7.23 0.69
N VAL A 75 2.49 6.07 0.82
CA VAL A 75 2.94 5.26 -0.31
C VAL A 75 1.80 4.83 -1.23
N PRO A 76 0.69 4.24 -0.71
CA PRO A 76 -0.43 3.87 -1.57
C PRO A 76 -1.10 5.11 -2.20
N PHE A 77 -1.09 6.26 -1.53
CA PHE A 77 -1.63 7.49 -2.11
C PHE A 77 -0.76 7.99 -3.28
N ILE A 78 0.57 8.05 -3.09
CA ILE A 78 1.51 8.53 -4.12
C ILE A 78 1.46 7.61 -5.34
N ILE A 79 1.64 6.31 -5.15
CA ILE A 79 1.70 5.34 -6.27
C ILE A 79 0.41 5.32 -7.09
N ASN A 80 -0.74 5.58 -6.45
CA ASN A 80 -2.02 5.62 -7.14
C ASN A 80 -2.42 7.00 -7.66
N THR A 81 -1.58 8.03 -7.55
CA THR A 81 -1.90 9.40 -8.02
C THR A 81 -2.27 9.40 -9.50
N PHE A 82 -1.62 8.57 -10.31
CA PHE A 82 -1.93 8.40 -11.74
C PHE A 82 -3.35 7.88 -11.98
N LEU A 83 -3.77 6.84 -11.25
CA LEU A 83 -5.13 6.29 -11.36
C LEU A 83 -6.17 7.29 -10.88
N ILE A 84 -5.88 8.03 -9.80
CA ILE A 84 -6.74 9.09 -9.30
C ILE A 84 -6.91 10.18 -10.36
N ALA A 85 -5.83 10.63 -11.01
CA ALA A 85 -5.90 11.60 -12.10
C ALA A 85 -6.74 11.09 -13.28
N LEU A 86 -6.60 9.81 -13.65
CA LEU A 86 -7.44 9.17 -14.68
C LEU A 86 -8.93 9.21 -14.33
N THR A 87 -9.30 9.04 -13.06
CA THR A 87 -10.72 9.12 -12.64
C THR A 87 -11.34 10.49 -12.85
N PHE A 88 -10.55 11.56 -12.83
CA PHE A 88 -11.01 12.92 -13.09
C PHE A 88 -11.00 13.28 -14.58
N TRP A 89 -10.16 12.60 -15.38
CA TRP A 89 -10.06 12.86 -16.82
C TRP A 89 -11.20 12.20 -17.60
N GLU A 90 -11.66 11.02 -17.18
CA GLU A 90 -12.70 10.25 -17.87
C GLU A 90 -14.11 10.62 -17.37
N PRO A 91 -14.93 11.35 -18.15
CA PRO A 91 -16.22 11.87 -17.68
C PRO A 91 -17.25 10.77 -17.37
N HIS A 92 -17.07 9.56 -17.91
CA HIS A 92 -17.95 8.42 -17.68
C HIS A 92 -17.31 7.33 -16.82
N PHE A 93 -16.25 7.66 -16.07
CA PHE A 93 -15.51 6.70 -15.26
C PHE A 93 -16.41 5.82 -14.37
N TRP A 94 -17.37 6.44 -13.68
CA TRP A 94 -18.31 5.74 -12.79
C TRP A 94 -19.38 4.91 -13.51
N ASN A 95 -19.66 5.22 -14.78
CA ASN A 95 -20.64 4.50 -15.59
C ASN A 95 -20.01 3.33 -16.37
N THR A 96 -18.69 3.29 -16.46
CA THR A 96 -17.95 2.21 -17.12
C THR A 96 -17.47 1.19 -16.09
N SER A 97 -17.27 -0.07 -16.48
CA SER A 97 -16.71 -1.10 -15.59
C SER A 97 -15.24 -0.85 -15.18
N LEU A 98 -14.64 0.29 -15.57
CA LEU A 98 -13.25 0.67 -15.25
C LEU A 98 -13.07 1.07 -13.79
N TRP A 99 -14.12 1.50 -13.08
CA TRP A 99 -14.02 1.83 -11.65
C TRP A 99 -13.70 0.59 -10.81
N VAL A 100 -14.17 -0.61 -11.21
CA VAL A 100 -13.97 -1.86 -10.47
C VAL A 100 -12.49 -2.23 -10.35
N PRO A 101 -11.71 -2.38 -11.44
CA PRO A 101 -10.30 -2.70 -11.35
C PRO A 101 -9.52 -1.61 -10.62
N VAL A 102 -9.85 -0.32 -10.82
CA VAL A 102 -9.17 0.79 -10.13
C VAL A 102 -9.40 0.75 -8.61
N CYS A 103 -10.65 0.63 -8.17
CA CYS A 103 -10.96 0.53 -6.74
C CYS A 103 -10.36 -0.73 -6.11
N SER A 104 -10.41 -1.87 -6.82
CA SER A 104 -9.80 -3.11 -6.35
C SER A 104 -8.28 -3.00 -6.20
N GLY A 105 -7.59 -2.38 -7.17
CA GLY A 105 -6.15 -2.15 -7.13
C GLY A 105 -5.77 -1.23 -5.97
N TRP A 106 -6.56 -0.17 -5.74
CA TRP A 106 -6.36 0.74 -4.62
C TRP A 106 -6.49 0.05 -3.26
N ALA A 107 -7.54 -0.76 -3.09
CA ALA A 107 -7.72 -1.56 -1.89
C ALA A 107 -6.55 -2.55 -1.69
N LEU A 108 -6.09 -3.19 -2.77
CA LEU A 108 -4.95 -4.11 -2.74
C LEU A 108 -3.66 -3.41 -2.31
N CYS A 109 -3.41 -2.19 -2.81
CA CYS A 109 -2.27 -1.37 -2.37
C CYS A 109 -2.30 -1.08 -0.87
N ILE A 110 -3.46 -0.72 -0.31
CA ILE A 110 -3.59 -0.46 1.13
C ILE A 110 -3.31 -1.73 1.94
N VAL A 111 -3.92 -2.85 1.56
CA VAL A 111 -3.72 -4.14 2.25
C VAL A 111 -2.25 -4.56 2.20
N SER A 112 -1.63 -4.47 1.02
CA SER A 112 -0.22 -4.76 0.83
C SER A 112 0.70 -3.82 1.62
N SER A 113 0.41 -2.53 1.69
CA SER A 113 1.15 -1.60 2.53
C SER A 113 1.05 -1.95 4.02
N ILE A 114 -0.15 -2.28 4.52
CA ILE A 114 -0.33 -2.72 5.91
C ILE A 114 0.45 -4.01 6.17
N ALA A 115 0.37 -5.00 5.27
CA ALA A 115 1.12 -6.24 5.37
C ALA A 115 2.64 -5.97 5.38
N GLY A 116 3.12 -5.05 4.53
CA GLY A 116 4.51 -4.61 4.49
C GLY A 116 4.94 -3.99 5.82
N ALA A 117 4.13 -3.09 6.39
CA ALA A 117 4.43 -2.46 7.68
C ALA A 117 4.56 -3.49 8.80
N LEU A 118 3.59 -4.41 8.89
CA LEU A 118 3.56 -5.48 9.89
C LEU A 118 4.73 -6.45 9.74
N ALA A 119 5.17 -6.72 8.51
CA ALA A 119 6.31 -7.58 8.24
C ALA A 119 7.65 -6.87 8.53
N GLY A 120 7.79 -5.59 8.18
CA GLY A 120 9.01 -4.79 8.40
C GLY A 120 9.27 -4.44 9.87
N ASP A 121 8.22 -4.25 10.67
CA ASP A 121 8.34 -3.97 12.10
C ASP A 121 8.88 -5.16 12.91
N LYS A 122 8.67 -6.40 12.43
CA LYS A 122 9.22 -7.60 13.09
C LYS A 122 10.73 -7.73 12.91
N THR A 123 11.28 -7.17 11.84
CA THR A 123 12.72 -7.18 11.55
C THR A 123 13.47 -6.05 12.24
N THR A 124 12.77 -5.00 12.67
CA THR A 124 13.37 -3.77 13.25
C THR A 124 13.00 -3.63 14.73
N ILE A 125 13.32 -4.64 15.55
CA ILE A 125 12.92 -4.66 16.97
C ILE A 125 13.67 -3.58 17.76
N SER A 126 12.98 -2.46 17.99
CA SER A 126 13.03 -1.72 19.24
C SER A 126 11.68 -1.94 19.95
N PRO A 127 11.65 -2.59 21.13
CA PRO A 127 10.43 -3.08 21.77
C PRO A 127 9.44 -1.97 22.19
N HIS A 128 9.87 -0.71 22.24
CA HIS A 128 9.03 0.43 22.64
C HIS A 128 8.03 0.91 21.58
N ARG A 129 8.01 0.33 20.36
CA ARG A 129 7.19 0.83 19.24
C ARG A 129 5.90 0.04 18.96
N LEU A 130 5.80 -1.20 19.43
CA LEU A 130 4.59 -2.03 19.24
C LEU A 130 3.37 -1.47 20.00
N GLU A 131 3.56 -0.81 21.14
CA GLU A 131 2.48 -0.10 21.84
C GLU A 131 1.87 1.03 21.00
N ARG A 132 2.67 1.72 20.18
CA ARG A 132 2.17 2.87 19.41
C ARG A 132 1.36 2.46 18.20
N ILE A 133 1.67 1.32 17.59
CA ILE A 133 0.89 0.75 16.48
C ILE A 133 -0.40 0.13 17.02
N GLY A 134 -0.33 -0.56 18.17
CA GLY A 134 -1.52 -0.97 18.91
C GLY A 134 -2.44 0.21 19.20
N PHE A 135 -1.90 1.33 19.68
CA PHE A 135 -2.68 2.53 19.96
C PHE A 135 -3.33 3.12 18.70
N ILE A 136 -2.61 3.24 17.58
CA ILE A 136 -3.16 3.80 16.33
C ILE A 136 -4.23 2.88 15.72
N VAL A 137 -4.02 1.56 15.72
CA VAL A 137 -5.04 0.62 15.20
C VAL A 137 -6.27 0.62 16.11
N THR A 138 -6.10 0.73 17.43
CA THR A 138 -7.22 0.80 18.39
C THR A 138 -7.99 2.12 18.26
N HIS A 139 -7.32 3.22 17.91
CA HIS A 139 -7.94 4.54 17.79
C HIS A 139 -8.66 4.76 16.46
N TYR A 140 -8.22 4.12 15.38
CA TYR A 140 -8.84 4.22 14.05
C TYR A 140 -9.79 3.05 13.70
N PHE A 141 -9.68 1.90 14.40
CA PHE A 141 -10.57 0.75 14.26
C PHE A 141 -10.95 0.18 15.64
N PRO A 142 -11.83 0.85 16.41
CA PRO A 142 -12.11 0.48 17.79
C PRO A 142 -12.87 -0.85 17.98
N ARG A 143 -13.33 -1.52 16.91
CA ARG A 143 -14.28 -2.65 17.01
C ARG A 143 -13.77 -4.05 16.65
N THR A 144 -12.53 -4.23 16.21
CA THR A 144 -12.10 -5.54 15.67
C THR A 144 -11.11 -6.31 16.56
N ILE A 145 -10.54 -5.68 17.60
CA ILE A 145 -9.45 -6.29 18.41
C ILE A 145 -9.93 -6.89 19.75
N SER A 146 -11.21 -6.75 20.11
CA SER A 146 -11.76 -7.46 21.29
C SER A 146 -11.76 -8.98 21.15
N PHE A 147 -11.56 -9.53 19.94
CA PHE A 147 -11.53 -10.98 19.72
C PHE A 147 -10.16 -11.64 19.94
N ILE A 148 -9.05 -10.89 19.89
CA ILE A 148 -7.70 -11.50 19.95
C ILE A 148 -7.16 -11.53 21.38
N SER A 149 -7.56 -10.61 22.27
CA SER A 149 -7.08 -10.61 23.66
C SER A 149 -7.68 -11.73 24.51
N HIS A 150 -8.76 -12.39 24.06
CA HIS A 150 -9.43 -13.44 24.83
C HIS A 150 -8.83 -14.84 24.65
N GLN A 151 -7.96 -15.04 23.64
CA GLN A 151 -7.32 -16.35 23.38
C GLN A 151 -5.95 -16.52 24.05
N LYS A 152 -5.33 -15.43 24.54
CA LYS A 152 -3.96 -15.49 25.11
C LYS A 152 -3.92 -15.64 26.64
N GLY A 153 -5.08 -15.75 27.29
CA GLY A 153 -5.18 -15.75 28.76
C GLY A 153 -5.32 -17.13 29.43
N THR A 154 -5.47 -18.23 28.67
CA THR A 154 -5.88 -19.53 29.22
C THR A 154 -4.83 -20.64 29.14
N THR A 155 -3.65 -20.40 28.59
CA THR A 155 -2.69 -21.49 28.29
C THR A 155 -1.40 -21.48 29.14
N ASP A 156 -1.31 -20.65 30.19
CA ASP A 156 -0.10 -20.56 31.04
C ASP A 156 -0.34 -20.94 32.52
N ARG A 157 -1.40 -21.71 32.83
CA ARG A 157 -1.63 -22.24 34.19
C ARG A 157 -2.04 -23.71 34.20
N SER A 158 -1.22 -24.57 33.62
CA SER A 158 -1.24 -26.00 33.97
C SER A 158 -0.04 -26.71 33.33
N LEU A 159 1.09 -26.75 34.05
CA LEU A 159 1.97 -27.92 34.23
C LEU A 159 3.24 -27.50 34.99
#